data_AF-F2B9E0-F1
#
_entry.id   AF-F2B9E0-F1
#
_cell.length_a   1.000
_cell.length_b   1.000
_cell.length_c   1.000
_cell.angle_alpha   90.00
_cell.angle_beta   90.00
_cell.angle_gamma   90.00
#
_symmetry.space_group_name_H-M   'P 1'
#
loop_
_entity.id
_entity.type
_entity.pdbx_description
1 polymer ?
#
loop_
_entity_poly.entity_id
_entity_poly.type
_entity_poly.pdbx_seq_one_letter_code
_entity_poly.pdbx_strand_id
1 'polypeptide(L)'
;MKTKLAAALLCLCACSAHAACTQSSQQCVHYKNGNVAGEGACTVTKCQDASGSSLKWQQKGGAAVAVETKNGKTTVNGKPGGQVKNGNAASMGLTCYGVAANKGEQFCATSY
;
A
#
# COMPACT_ATOMS: atom_id res chain seq x y z
N MET A 1 39.58 -35.22 4.37
CA MET A 1 40.00 -34.10 5.25
C MET A 1 39.97 -32.83 4.40
N LYS A 2 39.38 -31.69 4.75
CA LYS A 2 38.79 -31.16 5.97
C LYS A 2 37.94 -29.92 5.55
N THR A 3 36.73 -29.82 6.12
CA THR A 3 35.99 -28.59 6.54
C THR A 3 35.93 -27.39 5.58
N LYS A 4 34.79 -27.15 4.91
CA LYS A 4 33.63 -26.33 5.38
C LYS A 4 34.04 -24.99 5.99
N LEU A 5 33.55 -23.89 5.42
CA LEU A 5 33.07 -22.69 6.14
C LEU A 5 32.23 -21.83 5.17
N ALA A 6 30.92 -22.07 5.22
CA ALA A 6 29.92 -21.13 4.71
C ALA A 6 29.85 -19.95 5.68
N ALA A 7 30.16 -18.75 5.22
CA ALA A 7 29.97 -17.54 6.00
C ALA A 7 28.50 -17.14 5.94
N ALA A 8 27.74 -17.60 6.94
CA ALA A 8 26.41 -17.10 7.24
C ALA A 8 26.55 -15.65 7.72
N LEU A 9 26.16 -14.69 6.88
CA LEU A 9 26.06 -13.29 7.27
C LEU A 9 24.83 -13.15 8.18
N LEU A 10 25.08 -12.98 9.48
CA LEU A 10 24.07 -12.74 10.50
C LEU A 10 23.27 -11.48 10.15
N CYS A 11 22.03 -11.67 9.70
CA CYS A 11 21.01 -10.63 9.69
C CYS A 11 20.71 -10.22 11.14
N LEU A 12 21.22 -9.05 11.52
CA LEU A 12 20.82 -8.32 12.73
C LEU A 12 19.35 -7.89 12.57
N CYS A 13 18.41 -8.77 12.91
CA CYS A 13 17.03 -8.38 13.17
C CYS A 13 17.00 -7.55 14.47
N ALA A 14 17.22 -6.25 14.35
CA ALA A 14 16.86 -5.30 15.37
C ALA A 14 15.33 -5.30 15.49
N CYS A 15 14.80 -6.12 16.39
CA CYS A 15 13.42 -6.03 16.85
C CYS A 15 13.25 -4.77 17.68
N SER A 16 13.18 -3.59 17.05
CA SER A 16 12.39 -2.52 17.67
C SER A 16 10.93 -2.98 17.67
N ALA A 17 10.15 -2.49 18.63
CA ALA A 17 8.72 -2.74 18.71
C ALA A 17 8.03 -2.11 17.48
N HIS A 18 8.05 -2.81 16.35
CA HIS A 18 7.55 -2.31 15.08
C HIS A 18 6.20 -2.95 14.81
N ALA A 19 5.21 -2.14 14.46
CA ALA A 19 4.01 -2.61 13.78
C ALA A 19 4.39 -3.68 12.74
N ALA A 20 3.69 -4.81 12.72
CA ALA A 20 3.99 -5.91 11.81
C ALA A 20 3.77 -5.41 10.38
N CYS A 21 4.84 -4.97 9.74
CA CYS A 21 4.81 -4.46 8.38
C CYS A 21 5.05 -5.62 7.42
N THR A 22 4.17 -5.78 6.43
CA THR A 22 4.32 -6.70 5.32
C THR A 22 4.43 -5.92 4.02
N GLN A 23 5.22 -6.44 3.10
CA GLN A 23 5.37 -5.87 1.77
C GLN A 23 4.90 -6.87 0.73
N SER A 24 4.26 -6.38 -0.31
CA SER A 24 3.79 -7.21 -1.41
C SER A 24 3.96 -6.46 -2.73
N SER A 25 4.58 -7.11 -3.71
CA SER A 25 4.66 -6.61 -5.08
C SER A 25 3.37 -6.96 -5.82
N GLN A 26 2.70 -5.96 -6.36
CA GLN A 26 1.31 -6.04 -6.82
C GLN A 26 1.08 -5.14 -8.04
N GLN A 27 -0.07 -5.28 -8.69
CA GLN A 27 -0.56 -4.29 -9.66
C GLN A 27 -1.24 -3.13 -8.92
N CYS A 28 -0.90 -1.90 -9.30
CA CYS A 28 -1.59 -0.70 -8.87
C CYS A 28 -2.18 0.04 -10.06
N VAL A 29 -3.29 0.74 -9.82
CA VAL A 29 -3.95 1.57 -10.83
C VAL A 29 -4.33 2.91 -10.20
N HIS A 30 -4.03 4.00 -10.89
CA HIS A 30 -4.46 5.33 -10.57
C HIS A 30 -5.56 5.75 -11.56
N TYR A 31 -6.74 6.08 -11.04
CA TYR A 31 -7.85 6.61 -11.83
C TYR A 31 -8.00 8.12 -11.63
N LYS A 32 -8.26 8.83 -12.73
CA LYS A 32 -8.64 10.24 -12.75
C LYS A 32 -9.92 10.42 -13.57
N ASN A 33 -10.98 10.89 -12.93
CA ASN A 33 -12.32 11.06 -13.48
C ASN A 33 -12.84 9.79 -14.18
N GLY A 34 -12.60 8.63 -13.57
CA GLY A 34 -13.02 7.32 -14.11
C GLY A 34 -12.10 6.71 -15.17
N ASN A 35 -11.10 7.44 -15.65
CA ASN A 35 -10.12 6.95 -16.63
C ASN A 35 -8.83 6.51 -15.95
N VAL A 36 -8.14 5.51 -16.53
CA VAL A 36 -6.81 5.10 -16.06
C VAL A 36 -5.81 6.22 -16.37
N ALA A 37 -5.32 6.87 -15.32
CA ALA A 37 -4.27 7.89 -15.39
C ALA A 37 -2.87 7.29 -15.25
N GLY A 38 -2.75 6.08 -14.71
CA GLY A 38 -1.53 5.31 -14.66
C GLY A 38 -1.80 3.90 -14.16
N GLU A 39 -1.06 2.93 -14.67
CA GLU A 39 -1.18 1.53 -14.26
C GLU A 39 0.21 0.85 -14.31
N GLY A 40 0.48 -0.03 -13.34
CA GLY A 40 1.68 -0.85 -13.36
C GLY A 40 2.04 -1.45 -12.01
N ALA A 41 3.16 -2.16 -12.00
CA ALA A 41 3.68 -2.80 -10.80
C ALA A 41 4.05 -1.75 -9.72
N CYS A 42 3.71 -2.09 -8.48
CA CYS A 42 3.98 -1.31 -7.28
C CYS A 42 4.30 -2.24 -6.11
N THR A 43 5.01 -1.72 -5.10
CA THR A 43 5.17 -2.43 -3.83
C THR A 43 4.28 -1.77 -2.79
N VAL A 44 3.33 -2.53 -2.25
CA VAL A 44 2.43 -2.09 -1.19
C VAL A 44 2.96 -2.55 0.15
N THR A 45 3.31 -1.60 1.01
CA THR A 45 3.68 -1.84 2.40
C THR A 45 2.45 -1.65 3.28
N LYS A 46 2.01 -2.70 3.96
CA LYS A 46 0.97 -2.65 4.99
C LYS A 46 1.62 -2.72 6.34
N CYS A 47 1.33 -1.79 7.24
CA CYS A 47 1.70 -1.91 8.66
C CYS A 47 0.43 -1.87 9.50
N GLN A 48 0.32 -2.74 10.49
CA GLN A 48 -0.84 -2.80 11.37
C GLN A 48 -0.43 -3.01 12.82
N ASP A 49 -1.14 -2.32 13.72
CA ASP A 49 -1.00 -2.42 15.17
C ASP A 49 -2.38 -2.30 15.84
N ALA A 50 -2.41 -2.28 17.18
CA ALA A 50 -3.65 -2.18 17.95
C ALA A 50 -4.39 -0.84 17.77
N SER A 51 -3.70 0.20 17.31
CA SER A 51 -4.23 1.55 17.11
C SER A 51 -4.71 1.80 15.68
N GLY A 52 -4.35 0.94 14.72
CA GLY A 52 -4.80 1.06 13.35
C GLY A 52 -3.96 0.35 12.31
N SER A 53 -4.12 0.79 11.06
CA SER A 53 -3.36 0.28 9.91
C SER A 53 -2.89 1.41 9.01
N SER A 54 -1.84 1.14 8.25
CA SER A 54 -1.36 2.00 7.18
C SER A 54 -1.03 1.18 5.95
N LEU A 55 -1.28 1.75 4.78
CA LEU A 55 -0.90 1.22 3.48
C LEU A 55 -0.09 2.30 2.77
N LYS A 56 1.08 1.93 2.24
CA LYS A 56 1.93 2.85 1.47
C LYS A 56 2.38 2.17 0.20
N TRP A 57 2.23 2.84 -0.93
CA TRP A 57 2.73 2.36 -2.20
C TRP A 57 3.06 3.53 -3.11
N GLN A 58 3.89 3.25 -4.11
CA GLN A 58 4.15 4.18 -5.19
C GLN A 58 4.31 3.37 -6.46
N GLN A 59 3.54 3.73 -7.49
CA GLN A 59 3.75 3.18 -8.82
C GLN A 59 4.97 3.85 -9.45
N LYS A 60 5.72 3.12 -10.28
CA LYS A 60 6.84 3.70 -11.03
C LYS A 60 6.35 4.88 -11.90
N GLY A 61 6.92 6.07 -11.67
CA GLY A 61 6.52 7.31 -12.36
C GLY A 61 5.20 7.93 -11.88
N GLY A 62 4.54 7.34 -10.88
CA GLY A 62 3.31 7.85 -10.28
C GLY A 62 3.51 8.55 -8.94
N ALA A 63 2.43 9.12 -8.42
CA ALA A 63 2.39 9.72 -7.09
C ALA A 63 2.54 8.65 -6.00
N ALA A 64 3.25 8.99 -4.93
CA ALA A 64 3.24 8.19 -3.71
C ALA A 64 1.86 8.27 -3.06
N VAL A 65 1.38 7.13 -2.59
CA VAL A 65 0.10 6.98 -1.91
C VAL A 65 0.34 6.47 -0.50
N ALA A 66 -0.30 7.14 0.46
CA ALA A 66 -0.34 6.74 1.85
C ALA A 66 -1.80 6.74 2.33
N VAL A 67 -2.27 5.60 2.81
CA VAL A 67 -3.56 5.47 3.45
C VAL A 67 -3.31 5.14 4.92
N GLU A 68 -3.95 5.86 5.82
CA GLU A 68 -3.86 5.60 7.25
C GLU A 68 -5.26 5.48 7.82
N THR A 69 -5.49 4.42 8.59
CA THR A 69 -6.74 4.20 9.31
C THR A 69 -6.45 4.11 10.79
N LYS A 70 -6.91 5.09 11.57
CA LYS A 70 -6.79 5.13 13.04
C LYS A 70 -8.11 5.54 13.66
N ASN A 71 -8.53 4.87 14.74
CA ASN A 71 -9.77 5.18 15.46
C ASN A 71 -11.00 5.31 14.53
N GLY A 72 -11.11 4.43 13.53
CA GLY A 72 -12.20 4.43 12.54
C GLY A 72 -12.15 5.57 11.50
N LYS A 73 -11.14 6.45 11.54
CA LYS A 73 -10.95 7.52 10.56
C LYS A 73 -9.88 7.13 9.57
N THR A 74 -10.18 7.32 8.29
CA THR A 74 -9.23 7.08 7.19
C THR A 74 -8.75 8.39 6.60
N THR A 75 -7.45 8.49 6.36
CA THR A 75 -6.84 9.54 5.54
C THR A 75 -6.20 8.93 4.31
N VAL A 76 -6.19 9.69 3.22
CA VAL A 76 -5.48 9.36 1.98
C VAL A 76 -4.58 10.55 1.67
N ASN A 77 -3.27 10.31 1.59
CA ASN A 77 -2.23 11.33 1.45
C ASN A 77 -2.37 12.47 2.47
N GLY A 78 -2.67 12.12 3.73
CA GLY A 78 -2.84 13.06 4.84
C GLY A 78 -4.14 13.86 4.82
N LYS A 79 -5.04 13.64 3.85
CA LYS A 79 -6.34 14.32 3.75
C LYS A 79 -7.48 13.37 4.13
N PRO A 80 -8.60 13.87 4.67
CA PRO A 80 -9.77 13.04 4.93
C PRO A 80 -10.19 12.27 3.67
N GLY A 81 -10.36 10.97 3.80
CA GLY A 81 -10.63 10.08 2.68
C GLY A 81 -11.12 8.71 3.13
N GLY A 82 -11.11 7.75 2.23
CA GLY A 82 -11.56 6.41 2.54
C GLY A 82 -11.55 5.50 1.32
N GLN A 83 -12.05 4.28 1.53
CA GLN A 83 -12.30 3.35 0.44
C GLN A 83 -13.40 3.91 -0.48
N VAL A 84 -13.21 3.76 -1.78
CA VAL A 84 -14.16 4.19 -2.82
C VAL A 84 -14.49 3.01 -3.72
N LYS A 85 -15.73 2.94 -4.19
CA LYS A 85 -16.17 1.90 -5.11
C LYS A 85 -15.74 2.24 -6.54
N ASN A 86 -15.09 1.29 -7.19
CA ASN A 86 -14.76 1.36 -8.61
C ASN A 86 -14.93 -0.04 -9.22
N GLY A 87 -15.88 -0.19 -10.14
CA GLY A 87 -16.22 -1.49 -10.73
C GLY A 87 -15.07 -2.09 -11.56
N ASN A 88 -14.32 -1.25 -12.28
CA ASN A 88 -13.19 -1.69 -13.10
C ASN A 88 -12.02 -2.15 -12.23
N ALA A 89 -11.76 -1.46 -11.13
CA ALA A 89 -10.74 -1.90 -10.19
C ALA A 89 -11.17 -3.16 -9.44
N ALA A 90 -12.44 -3.26 -9.05
CA ALA A 90 -12.98 -4.42 -8.36
C ALA A 90 -12.94 -5.69 -9.22
N SER A 91 -13.18 -5.60 -10.54
CA SER A 91 -13.03 -6.75 -11.46
C SER A 91 -11.59 -7.22 -11.60
N MET A 92 -10.61 -6.36 -11.29
CA MET A 92 -9.19 -6.70 -11.21
C MET A 92 -8.77 -7.18 -9.80
N GLY A 93 -9.69 -7.26 -8.83
CA GLY A 93 -9.37 -7.61 -7.44
C GLY A 93 -8.69 -6.49 -6.64
N LEU A 94 -8.82 -5.23 -7.08
CA LEU A 94 -8.19 -4.08 -6.44
C LEU A 94 -9.17 -3.35 -5.52
N THR A 95 -8.64 -2.84 -4.41
CA THR A 95 -9.34 -1.89 -3.52
C THR A 95 -8.87 -0.48 -3.82
N CYS A 96 -9.80 0.45 -3.97
CA CYS A 96 -9.51 1.85 -4.26
C CYS A 96 -9.70 2.74 -3.05
N TYR A 97 -8.85 3.76 -2.95
CA TYR A 97 -8.87 4.80 -1.93
C TYR A 97 -8.91 6.17 -2.59
N GLY A 98 -9.66 7.10 -2.03
CA GLY A 98 -9.80 8.45 -2.55
C GLY A 98 -9.88 9.49 -1.44
N VAL A 99 -9.52 10.73 -1.78
CA VAL A 99 -9.68 11.89 -0.89
C VAL A 99 -11.13 12.37 -1.00
N ALA A 100 -11.81 12.62 0.13
CA ALA A 100 -13.22 13.00 0.15
C ALA A 100 -13.51 14.29 -0.63
N ALA A 101 -12.57 15.25 -0.59
CA ALA A 101 -12.63 16.51 -1.32
C ALA A 101 -12.38 16.36 -2.83
N ASN A 102 -11.82 15.24 -3.30
CA ASN A 102 -11.52 14.98 -4.71
C ASN A 102 -12.10 13.63 -5.15
N LYS A 103 -13.40 13.62 -5.49
CA LYS A 103 -14.11 12.40 -5.90
C LYS A 103 -13.63 11.84 -7.25
N GLY A 104 -12.90 12.63 -8.03
CA GLY A 104 -12.38 12.23 -9.34
C GLY A 104 -11.11 11.41 -9.26
N GLU A 105 -10.37 11.44 -8.16
CA GLU A 105 -9.05 10.81 -8.06
C GLU A 105 -9.09 9.59 -7.13
N GLN A 106 -8.66 8.44 -7.64
CA GLN A 106 -8.72 7.18 -6.92
C GLN A 106 -7.41 6.40 -7.11
N PHE A 107 -6.86 5.91 -6.01
CA PHE A 107 -5.64 5.12 -5.98
C PHE A 107 -6.00 3.70 -5.58
N CYS A 108 -5.76 2.75 -6.46
CA CYS A 108 -6.17 1.37 -6.30
C CYS A 108 -4.95 0.45 -6.22
N ALA A 109 -5.02 -0.48 -5.28
CA ALA A 109 -4.01 -1.52 -5.08
C ALA A 109 -4.72 -2.81 -4.65
N THR A 110 -4.11 -3.96 -4.88
CA THR A 110 -4.67 -5.25 -4.44
C THR A 110 -4.92 -5.24 -2.93
N SER A 111 -6.05 -5.78 -2.51
CA SER A 111 -6.40 -5.90 -1.09
C SER A 111 -5.46 -6.86 -0.35
N TYR A 112 -5.15 -6.52 0.89
CA TYR A 112 -4.64 -7.46 1.90
C TYR A 112 -5.78 -8.11 2.67
#